data_AF-A0A6N7GF97-F1
#
_entry.id   AF-A0A6N7GF97-F1
#
_cell.length_a   1.000
_cell.length_b   1.000
_cell.length_c   1.000
_cell.angle_alpha   90.00
_cell.angle_beta   90.00
_cell.angle_gamma   90.00
#
_symmetry.space_group_name_H-M   'P 1'
#
loop_
_entity.id
_entity.type
_entity.pdbx_description
1 polymer ?
#
loop_
_entity_poly.entity_id
_entity_poly.type
_entity_poly.pdbx_seq_one_letter_code
_entity_poly.pdbx_strand_id
1 'polypeptide(L)' 'MANANLLANESRTHWLASEYRPHDVGDGWIELSERALGASRELGEEEDGAITDDADGLRIWIGDDAFDLEPVN' A
#
# COMPACT_ATOMS: atom_id res chain seq x y z
N MET A 1 4.93 9.38 7.98
CA MET A 1 4.79 10.49 7.00
C MET A 1 5.49 10.19 5.67
N ALA A 2 6.80 9.88 5.64
CA ALA A 2 7.49 9.59 4.38
C ALA A 2 6.91 8.40 3.60
N ASN A 3 6.59 7.31 4.30
CA ASN A 3 6.09 6.07 3.71
C ASN A 3 4.72 6.22 3.00
N ALA A 4 3.75 6.89 3.62
CA ALA A 4 2.43 7.10 3.03
C ALA A 4 2.51 7.94 1.73
N ASN A 5 3.33 9.00 1.75
CA ASN A 5 3.56 9.83 0.57
C ASN A 5 4.26 9.05 -0.55
N LEU A 6 5.32 8.29 -0.21
CA LEU A 6 6.02 7.41 -1.15
C LEU A 6 5.03 6.43 -1.80
N LEU A 7 4.20 5.77 -1.00
CA LEU A 7 3.22 4.82 -1.51
C LEU A 7 2.18 5.47 -2.44
N ALA A 8 1.72 6.68 -2.12
CA ALA A 8 0.74 7.39 -2.92
C ALA A 8 1.32 8.02 -4.20
N ASN A 9 2.59 8.41 -4.20
CA ASN A 9 3.18 9.27 -5.24
C ASN A 9 4.37 8.70 -5.99
N GLU A 10 5.04 7.68 -5.44
CA GLU A 10 6.34 7.21 -5.94
C GLU A 10 6.37 5.68 -6.15
N SER A 11 5.42 4.93 -5.57
CA SER A 11 5.29 3.48 -5.78
C SER A 11 4.85 3.11 -7.19
N ARG A 12 5.00 1.83 -7.57
CA ARG A 12 4.60 1.35 -8.89
C ARG A 12 3.10 1.52 -9.16
N THR A 13 2.25 1.44 -8.14
CA THR A 13 0.81 1.67 -8.29
C THR A 13 0.47 3.12 -8.65
N HIS A 14 1.35 4.10 -8.38
CA HIS A 14 1.15 5.49 -8.78
C HIS A 14 0.97 5.66 -10.30
N TRP A 15 1.50 4.75 -11.11
CA TRP A 15 1.34 4.78 -12.57
C TRP A 15 -0.01 4.27 -13.07
N LEU A 16 -0.82 3.64 -12.23
CA LEU A 16 -2.15 3.11 -12.57
C LEU A 16 -3.20 4.23 -12.66
N ALA A 17 -4.44 3.92 -13.06
CA ALA A 17 -5.53 4.89 -12.88
C ALA A 17 -5.78 5.17 -11.39
N SER A 18 -6.26 6.36 -11.03
CA SER A 18 -6.36 6.83 -9.64
C SER A 18 -7.17 5.91 -8.72
N GLU A 19 -8.14 5.19 -9.26
CA GLU A 19 -8.96 4.21 -8.53
C GLU A 19 -8.20 2.96 -8.05
N TYR A 20 -6.99 2.70 -8.60
CA TYR A 20 -6.11 1.59 -8.21
C TYR A 20 -4.91 2.06 -7.35
N ARG A 21 -4.90 3.32 -6.91
CA ARG A 21 -3.77 3.90 -6.16
C ARG A 21 -4.08 3.96 -4.66
N PRO A 22 -3.07 3.78 -3.79
CA PRO A 22 -3.15 4.22 -2.40
C PRO A 22 -3.37 5.73 -2.33
N HIS A 23 -4.20 6.18 -1.39
CA HIS A 23 -4.41 7.59 -1.11
C HIS A 23 -3.78 7.97 0.24
N ASP A 24 -2.82 8.90 0.22
CA ASP A 24 -2.27 9.46 1.47
C ASP A 24 -3.32 10.35 2.13
N VAL A 25 -3.77 9.96 3.34
CA VAL A 25 -4.75 10.71 4.14
C VAL A 25 -4.09 11.51 5.27
N GLY A 26 -2.76 11.52 5.35
CA GLY A 26 -1.98 12.22 6.37
C GLY A 26 -1.65 11.37 7.59
N ASP A 27 -0.80 11.91 8.47
CA ASP A 27 -0.37 11.28 9.74
C ASP A 27 0.23 9.86 9.60
N GLY A 28 0.69 9.50 8.40
CA GLY A 28 1.26 8.18 8.11
C GLY A 28 0.23 7.12 7.74
N TRP A 29 -1.04 7.50 7.57
CA TRP A 29 -2.11 6.63 7.12
C TRP A 29 -2.29 6.72 5.60
N ILE A 30 -2.67 5.58 5.03
CA ILE A 30 -3.13 5.48 3.65
C ILE A 30 -4.53 4.88 3.64
N GLU A 31 -5.34 5.32 2.69
CA GLU A 31 -6.60 4.68 2.35
C GLU A 31 -6.41 3.83 1.09
N LEU A 32 -6.88 2.58 1.17
CA LEU A 32 -6.92 1.66 0.04
C LEU A 32 -8.38 1.35 -0.27
N SER A 33 -8.84 1.77 -1.45
CA SER A 33 -10.09 1.24 -2.00
C SER A 33 -9.94 -0.27 -2.28
N GLU A 34 -11.06 -0.99 -2.44
CA GLU A 34 -11.02 -2.42 -2.81
C GLU A 34 -10.17 -2.68 -4.07
N ARG A 35 -10.23 -1.78 -5.05
CA ARG A 35 -9.43 -1.85 -6.28
C ARG A 35 -7.95 -1.57 -6.03
N ALA A 36 -7.63 -0.58 -5.19
CA ALA A 36 -6.25 -0.26 -4.83
C ALA A 36 -5.60 -1.38 -4.00
N LEU A 37 -6.36 -1.99 -3.09
CA LEU A 37 -5.94 -3.17 -2.34
C LEU A 37 -5.66 -4.35 -3.30
N GLY A 38 -6.57 -4.61 -4.24
CA GLY A 38 -6.37 -5.63 -5.26
C GLY A 38 -5.11 -5.38 -6.09
N ALA A 39 -4.90 -4.17 -6.58
CA ALA A 39 -3.71 -3.81 -7.35
C ALA A 39 -2.41 -3.99 -6.55
N SER A 40 -2.42 -3.65 -5.26
CA SER A 40 -1.26 -3.78 -4.38
C SER A 40 -0.90 -5.24 -4.09
N ARG A 41 -1.88 -6.16 -4.08
CA ARG A 41 -1.66 -7.60 -3.90
C ARG A 41 -1.03 -8.30 -5.11
N GLU A 42 -1.11 -7.68 -6.28
CA GLU A 42 -0.51 -8.22 -7.52
C GLU A 42 0.96 -7.82 -7.68
N LEU A 43 1.48 -6.95 -6.81
CA LEU A 43 2.91 -6.58 -6.78
C LEU A 43 3.75 -7.66 -6.10
N GLY A 44 5.02 -7.77 -6.48
CA GLY A 44 5.99 -8.62 -5.79
C GLY A 44 6.51 -7.98 -4.49
N GLU A 45 6.88 -8.78 -3.49
CA GLU A 45 7.39 -8.30 -2.18
C GLU A 45 8.62 -7.37 -2.29
N GLU A 46 9.37 -7.44 -3.39
CA GLU A 46 10.50 -6.55 -3.70
C GLU A 46 10.06 -5.14 -4.16
N GLU A 47 8.76 -4.91 -4.33
CA GLU A 47 8.20 -3.67 -4.83
C GLU A 47 7.50 -2.87 -3.73
N ASP A 48 7.82 -1.57 -3.65
CA ASP A 48 7.17 -0.65 -2.73
C ASP A 48 5.64 -0.65 -2.95
N GLY A 49 4.92 -0.94 -1.88
CA GLY A 49 3.46 -1.01 -1.86
C GLY A 49 2.88 -2.39 -2.12
N ALA A 50 3.71 -3.43 -2.25
CA ALA A 50 3.19 -4.79 -2.27
C ALA A 50 2.47 -5.12 -0.97
N ILE A 51 1.33 -5.81 -1.09
CA ILE A 51 0.55 -6.25 0.07
C ILE A 51 0.52 -7.76 0.13
N THR A 52 0.95 -8.29 1.28
CA THR A 52 0.74 -9.69 1.65
C THR A 52 -0.43 -9.79 2.62
N ASP A 53 -1.29 -10.78 2.38
CA ASP A 53 -2.46 -11.10 3.21
C ASP A 53 -2.31 -12.57 3.61
N ASP A 54 -1.80 -12.80 4.81
CA ASP A 54 -1.54 -14.14 5.34
C ASP A 54 -2.21 -14.35 6.70
N ALA A 55 -1.89 -15.47 7.37
CA ALA A 55 -2.51 -15.81 8.65
C ALA A 55 -2.20 -14.79 9.77
N ASP A 56 -1.16 -13.97 9.61
CA ASP A 56 -0.75 -12.94 10.56
C ASP A 56 -1.40 -11.57 10.25
N GLY A 57 -2.10 -11.45 9.11
CA GLY A 57 -2.87 -10.27 8.71
C GLY A 57 -2.34 -9.61 7.43
N LEU A 58 -2.71 -8.34 7.25
CA LEU A 58 -2.31 -7.53 6.11
C LEU A 58 -1.01 -6.79 6.41
N ARG A 59 -0.03 -6.91 5.52
CA ARG A 59 1.24 -6.18 5.60
C ARG A 59 1.53 -5.46 4.28
N ILE A 60 2.18 -4.30 4.37
CA ILE A 60 2.68 -3.55 3.22
C ILE A 60 4.21 -3.50 3.24
N TRP A 61 4.82 -3.74 2.09
CA TRP A 61 6.27 -3.74 1.90
C TRP A 61 6.76 -2.38 1.41
N ILE A 62 7.83 -1.86 2.03
CA ILE A 62 8.51 -0.62 1.64
C ILE A 62 10.01 -0.84 1.79
N GLY A 63 10.73 -0.87 0.67
CA GLY A 63 12.10 -1.37 0.61
C GLY A 63 12.17 -2.80 1.14
N ASP A 64 13.09 -3.03 2.10
CA ASP A 64 13.26 -4.34 2.74
C ASP A 64 12.40 -4.51 4.01
N ASP A 65 11.62 -3.49 4.39
CA ASP A 65 10.82 -3.48 5.61
C ASP A 65 9.35 -3.78 5.31
N ALA A 66 8.68 -4.45 6.25
CA ALA A 66 7.25 -4.71 6.22
C ALA A 66 6.53 -4.02 7.39
N PHE A 67 5.34 -3.49 7.13
CA PHE A 67 4.52 -2.79 8.12
C PHE A 67 3.11 -3.38 8.17
N ASP A 68 2.61 -3.62 9.38
CA ASP A 68 1.25 -4.12 9.57
C ASP A 68 0.21 -3.05 9.21
N LEU A 69 -0.86 -3.47 8.52
CA LEU A 69 -1.99 -2.64 8.18
C LEU A 69 -3.17 -2.94 9.12
N GLU A 70 -3.63 -1.91 9.82
CA GLU A 70 -4.85 -1.99 10.62
C GLU A 70 -6.04 -1.46 9.81
N PRO A 71 -7.10 -2.25 9.59
CA PRO A 71 -8.30 -1.77 8.93
C PRO A 71 -9.00 -0.75 9.84
N VAL A 72 -9.29 0.43 9.28
CA VAL A 72 -10.09 1.45 9.95
C VAL A 72 -11.56 1.17 9.62
N ASN A 73 -12.37 0.85 10.64
CA ASN A 73 -13.82 0.66 10.52
C ASN A 73 -14.57 1.95 10.21
#